data_AF-A0A813D8K4-F1
#
_entry.id   AF-A0A813D8K4-F1
#
_cell.length_a   1.000
_cell.length_b   1.000
_cell.length_c   1.000
_cell.angle_alpha   90.00
_cell.angle_beta   90.00
_cell.angle_gamma   90.00
#
_symmetry.space_group_name_H-M   'P 1'
#
loop_
_entity.id
_entity.type
_entity.pdbx_description
1 polymer ?
#
loop_
_entity_poly.entity_id
_entity_poly.type
_entity_poly.pdbx_seq_one_letter_code
_entity_poly.pdbx_strand_id
1 'polypeptide(L)'
;VRRFVKLLDVLYDRRARLVVAAAVPPGEIFDNMRSEVLEGDMEALAWRTALYSSDGKAGFNPSAIGTLCEAVRATDRAESRLREMRTRRYWERCGEA
;
A
#
# COMPACT_ATOMS: atom_id res chain seq x y z
N VAL A 1 -3.13 -0.40 -6.18
CA VAL A 1 -2.41 -0.46 -4.88
C VAL A 1 -3.24 -1.03 -3.73
N ARG A 2 -4.46 -0.56 -3.44
CA ARG A 2 -5.28 -1.02 -2.30
C ARG A 2 -5.49 -2.55 -2.22
N ARG A 3 -5.67 -3.23 -3.35
CA ARG A 3 -5.79 -4.71 -3.41
C ARG A 3 -4.49 -5.42 -3.05
N PHE A 4 -3.35 -4.90 -3.53
CA PHE A 4 -2.04 -5.47 -3.25
C PHE A 4 -1.67 -5.29 -1.77
N VAL A 5 -1.89 -4.10 -1.20
CA VAL A 5 -1.69 -3.86 0.24
C VAL A 5 -2.56 -4.79 1.09
N LYS A 6 -3.85 -4.90 0.77
CA LYS A 6 -4.76 -5.84 1.47
C LYS A 6 -4.30 -7.29 1.36
N LEU A 7 -3.84 -7.72 0.19
CA LEU A 7 -3.30 -9.07 0.01
C LEU A 7 -2.07 -9.28 0.90
N LEU A 8 -1.14 -8.32 0.89
CA LEU A 8 0.06 -8.39 1.72
C LEU A 8 -0.29 -8.46 3.21
N ASP A 9 -1.27 -7.68 3.65
CA ASP A 9 -1.76 -7.69 5.03
C ASP A 9 -2.29 -9.08 5.40
N VAL A 10 -3.12 -9.68 4.55
CA VAL A 10 -3.63 -11.04 4.78
C VAL A 10 -2.51 -12.08 4.85
N LEU A 11 -1.54 -12.01 3.94
CA LEU A 11 -0.40 -12.94 3.93
C LEU A 11 0.47 -12.76 5.18
N TYR A 12 0.69 -11.52 5.58
CA TYR A 12 1.48 -11.18 6.75
C TYR A 12 0.80 -11.69 8.04
N ASP A 13 -0.50 -11.46 8.19
CA ASP A 13 -1.29 -11.87 9.36
C ASP A 13 -1.39 -13.39 9.46
N ARG A 14 -1.40 -14.10 8.31
CA ARG A 14 -1.36 -15.56 8.23
C ARG A 14 0.04 -16.15 8.43
N ARG A 15 1.06 -15.32 8.67
CA ARG A 15 2.49 -15.73 8.73
C ARG A 15 2.88 -16.58 7.51
N ALA A 16 2.44 -16.17 6.33
CA ALA A 16 2.75 -16.85 5.10
C ALA A 16 4.17 -16.48 4.63
N ARG A 17 4.94 -17.47 4.19
CA ARG A 17 6.22 -17.21 3.51
C ARG A 17 5.91 -16.70 2.10
N LEU A 18 6.46 -15.54 1.77
CA LEU A 18 6.24 -14.87 0.50
C LEU A 18 7.56 -14.70 -0.25
N VAL A 19 7.58 -15.14 -1.51
CA VAL A 19 8.67 -14.89 -2.46
C VAL A 19 8.12 -13.99 -3.55
N VAL A 20 8.76 -12.84 -3.78
CA VAL A 20 8.36 -11.84 -4.77
C VAL A 20 9.55 -11.49 -5.65
N ALA A 21 9.31 -11.41 -6.95
CA ALA A 21 10.21 -10.77 -7.91
C ALA A 21 9.54 -9.48 -8.40
N ALA A 22 10.32 -8.40 -8.48
CA ALA A 22 9.87 -7.11 -8.95
C ALA A 22 10.98 -6.46 -9.78
N ALA A 23 10.61 -5.56 -10.68
CA ALA A 23 11.56 -4.82 -11.51
C ALA A 23 12.39 -3.79 -10.71
N VAL A 24 11.90 -3.42 -9.51
CA VAL A 24 12.51 -2.42 -8.63
C VAL A 24 12.63 -2.96 -7.19
N PRO A 25 13.56 -2.42 -6.37
CA PRO A 25 13.66 -2.75 -4.96
C PRO A 25 12.35 -2.47 -4.18
N PRO A 26 12.06 -3.17 -3.07
CA PRO A 26 10.81 -2.98 -2.33
C PRO A 26 10.55 -1.56 -1.80
N GLY A 27 11.61 -0.78 -1.55
CA GLY A 27 11.48 0.62 -1.15
C GLY A 27 10.89 1.51 -2.24
N GLU A 28 11.09 1.15 -3.51
CA GLU A 28 10.70 1.95 -4.68
C GLU A 28 9.33 1.56 -5.24
N ILE A 29 8.75 0.43 -4.78
CA ILE A 29 7.46 -0.10 -5.28
C ILE A 29 6.33 0.94 -5.13
N PHE A 30 6.40 1.79 -4.11
CA PHE A 30 5.33 2.74 -3.78
C PHE A 30 5.70 4.20 -4.03
N ASP A 31 6.87 4.49 -4.60
CA ASP A 31 7.37 5.88 -4.72
C ASP A 31 6.51 6.74 -5.63
N ASN A 32 6.03 6.19 -6.75
CA ASN A 32 5.06 6.88 -7.61
C ASN A 32 3.81 7.31 -6.83
N MET A 33 3.34 6.50 -5.88
CA MET A 33 2.17 6.84 -5.08
C MET A 33 2.49 7.93 -4.04
N ARG A 34 3.71 7.96 -3.50
CA ARG A 34 4.14 8.96 -2.51
C ARG A 34 4.44 10.32 -3.14
N SER A 35 5.17 10.34 -4.25
CA SER A 35 5.47 11.57 -4.99
C SER A 35 4.21 12.28 -5.46
N GLU A 36 3.20 11.53 -5.90
CA GLU A 36 1.91 12.08 -6.32
C GLU A 36 1.14 12.81 -5.21
N VAL A 37 1.31 12.41 -3.94
CA VAL A 37 0.70 13.12 -2.80
C VAL A 37 1.49 14.38 -2.43
N LEU A 38 2.82 14.33 -2.57
CA LEU A 38 3.70 15.44 -2.24
C LEU A 38 3.69 16.56 -3.29
N GLU A 39 3.50 16.21 -4.57
CA GLU A 39 3.55 17.12 -5.72
C GLU A 39 2.16 17.51 -6.27
N GLY A 40 1.09 16.82 -5.85
CA GLY A 40 -0.22 16.92 -6.49
C GLY A 40 -1.08 18.12 -6.05
N ASP A 41 -1.69 18.78 -7.04
CA ASP A 41 -2.82 19.71 -6.84
C ASP A 41 -3.98 18.99 -6.15
N MET A 42 -4.62 19.65 -5.18
CA MET A 42 -5.73 19.13 -4.39
C MET A 42 -6.90 18.66 -5.27
N GLU A 43 -7.13 19.33 -6.40
CA GLU A 43 -8.14 18.98 -7.40
C GLU A 43 -7.78 17.70 -8.18
N ALA A 44 -6.52 17.55 -8.60
CA ALA A 44 -6.02 16.34 -9.27
C ALA A 44 -6.03 15.12 -8.33
N LEU A 45 -5.72 15.34 -7.04
CA LEU A 45 -5.75 14.32 -5.99
C LEU A 45 -7.18 13.86 -5.67
N ALA A 46 -8.15 14.77 -5.67
CA ALA A 46 -9.57 14.44 -5.47
C ALA A 46 -10.13 13.59 -6.64
N TRP A 47 -9.86 13.99 -7.89
CA TRP A 47 -10.27 13.24 -9.08
C TRP A 47 -9.70 11.82 -9.10
N ARG A 48 -8.40 11.66 -8.81
CA ARG A 48 -7.76 10.33 -8.79
C ARG A 48 -8.22 9.47 -7.61
N THR A 49 -8.50 10.07 -6.45
CA THR A 49 -9.12 9.32 -5.35
C THR A 49 -10.48 8.75 -5.74
N ALA A 50 -11.26 9.47 -6.55
CA ALA A 50 -12.53 8.99 -7.09
C ALA A 50 -12.37 7.75 -7.98
N LEU A 51 -11.30 7.68 -8.78
CA LEU A 51 -10.94 6.50 -9.60
C LEU A 51 -10.55 5.27 -8.78
N TYR A 52 -9.97 5.47 -7.59
CA TYR A 52 -9.58 4.39 -6.68
C TYR A 52 -10.67 4.01 -5.66
N SER A 53 -11.72 4.81 -5.55
CA SER A 53 -12.92 4.48 -4.78
C SER A 53 -13.78 3.52 -5.59
N SER A 54 -14.22 2.42 -4.98
CA SER A 54 -14.97 1.34 -5.66
C SER A 54 -16.28 1.79 -6.31
N ASP A 55 -16.79 2.96 -5.91
CA ASP A 55 -18.13 3.41 -6.25
C ASP A 55 -18.14 4.57 -7.26
N GLY A 56 -16.97 5.08 -7.68
CA GLY A 56 -16.86 6.16 -8.69
C GLY A 56 -17.55 7.49 -8.34
N LYS A 57 -18.12 7.62 -7.13
CA LYS A 57 -18.97 8.75 -6.71
C LYS A 57 -18.27 9.84 -5.90
N ALA A 58 -16.95 9.80 -5.76
CA ALA A 58 -16.24 10.81 -4.97
C ALA A 58 -15.99 12.09 -5.80
N GLY A 59 -17.03 12.87 -6.03
CA GLY A 59 -16.84 14.30 -6.33
C GLY A 59 -16.27 15.02 -5.10
N PHE A 60 -15.48 16.08 -5.33
CA PHE A 60 -14.91 17.06 -4.36
C PHE A 60 -15.34 16.93 -2.89
N ASN A 61 -14.90 15.87 -2.22
CA ASN A 61 -15.23 15.63 -0.81
C ASN A 61 -13.92 15.61 0.00
N PRO A 62 -13.79 16.42 1.06
CA PRO A 62 -12.62 16.37 1.97
C PRO A 62 -12.32 14.96 2.53
N SER A 63 -13.32 14.06 2.57
CA SER A 63 -13.13 12.64 2.90
C SER A 63 -12.22 11.89 1.91
N ALA A 64 -12.15 12.34 0.65
CA ALA A 64 -11.25 11.80 -0.36
C ALA A 64 -9.78 12.12 -0.04
N ILE A 65 -9.48 13.29 0.51
CA ILE A 65 -8.13 13.66 0.96
C ILE A 65 -7.71 12.78 2.15
N GLY A 66 -8.63 12.53 3.10
CA GLY A 66 -8.41 11.56 4.18
C GLY A 66 -8.07 10.16 3.65
N THR A 67 -8.77 9.72 2.60
CA THR A 67 -8.55 8.43 1.93
C THR A 67 -7.15 8.34 1.29
N LEU A 68 -6.61 9.44 0.78
CA LEU A 68 -5.28 9.48 0.17
C LEU A 68 -4.16 9.40 1.22
N CYS A 69 -4.24 10.20 2.29
CA CYS A 69 -3.30 10.09 3.42
C CYS A 69 -3.33 8.69 4.05
N GLU A 70 -4.51 8.08 4.16
CA GLU A 70 -4.66 6.69 4.57
C GLU A 70 -3.99 5.72 3.60
N ALA A 71 -4.05 5.99 2.30
CA ALA A 71 -3.42 5.18 1.28
C ALA A 71 -1.88 5.24 1.37
N VAL A 72 -1.29 6.42 1.61
CA VAL A 72 0.15 6.58 1.87
C VAL A 72 0.57 5.80 3.11
N ARG A 73 -0.18 5.95 4.22
CA ARG A 73 0.09 5.17 5.44
C ARG A 73 -0.05 3.66 5.19
N ALA A 74 -0.96 3.25 4.32
CA ALA A 74 -1.13 1.86 3.95
C ALA A 74 0.06 1.34 3.11
N THR A 75 0.64 2.16 2.22
CA THR A 75 1.85 1.79 1.49
C THR A 75 3.08 1.72 2.38
N ASP A 76 3.25 2.63 3.35
CA ASP A 76 4.36 2.57 4.29
C ASP A 76 4.31 1.31 5.15
N ARG A 77 3.11 0.94 5.62
CA ARG A 77 2.89 -0.33 6.31
C ARG A 77 3.21 -1.52 5.42
N ALA A 78 2.77 -1.50 4.16
CA ALA A 78 3.03 -2.58 3.22
C ALA A 78 4.53 -2.75 2.94
N GLU A 79 5.26 -1.66 2.78
CA GLU A 79 6.71 -1.67 2.60
C GLU A 79 7.43 -2.23 3.83
N SER A 80 7.02 -1.81 5.04
CA SER A 80 7.55 -2.34 6.29
C SER A 80 7.35 -3.86 6.40
N ARG A 81 6.13 -4.34 6.10
CA ARG A 81 5.81 -5.77 6.07
C ARG A 81 6.65 -6.51 5.03
N LEU A 82 6.80 -5.99 3.82
CA LEU A 82 7.66 -6.58 2.79
C LEU A 82 9.12 -6.68 3.25
N ARG A 83 9.65 -5.68 3.94
CA ARG A 83 11.01 -5.75 4.52
C ARG A 83 11.11 -6.86 5.56
N GLU A 84 10.17 -6.94 6.48
CA GLU A 84 10.18 -7.96 7.53
C GLU A 84 10.02 -9.38 6.96
N MET A 85 9.09 -9.56 6.01
CA MET A 85 8.80 -10.84 5.35
C MET A 85 9.99 -11.40 4.55
N ARG A 86 11.02 -10.60 4.27
CA ARG A 86 12.27 -11.04 3.62
C ARG A 86 13.32 -11.51 4.61
N THR A 87 13.11 -11.34 5.91
CA THR A 87 14.09 -11.71 6.92
C THR A 87 13.99 -13.19 7.27
N ARG A 88 15.14 -13.81 7.55
CA ARG A 88 15.22 -15.19 8.05
C ARG A 88 14.40 -15.37 9.33
N ARG A 89 14.48 -14.39 10.24
CA ARG A 89 13.70 -14.36 11.50
C ARG A 89 12.19 -14.44 11.26
N TYR A 90 11.67 -13.79 10.22
CA TYR A 90 10.25 -13.90 9.89
C TYR A 90 9.92 -15.30 9.39
N TRP A 91 10.76 -15.86 8.50
CA TRP A 91 10.55 -17.19 7.92
C TRP A 91 10.57 -18.32 8.94
N GLU A 92 11.43 -18.20 9.95
CA GLU A 92 11.50 -19.14 11.08
C GLU A 92 10.23 -19.12 11.93
N ARG A 93 9.63 -17.94 12.14
CA ARG A 93 8.33 -17.80 12.83
C ARG A 93 7.11 -18.24 11.99
N CYS A 94 7.29 -18.43 10.69
CA CYS A 94 6.26 -18.95 9.80
C CYS A 94 6.20 -20.47 9.93
N GLY A 95 5.07 -21.00 10.43
CA GLY A 95 4.85 -22.43 10.62
C GLY A 95 4.85 -22.90 12.09
N GLU A 96 5.14 -22.02 13.05
CA GLU A 96 4.96 -22.29 14.50
C GLU A 96 3.50 -22.11 14.96
N ALA A 97 2.53 -22.51 14.14
CA ALA A 97 1.10 -22.39 14.42
C ALA A 97 0.51 -23.70 14.94
#